data_AF-A0A3C1BSX5-F1
#
_entry.id   AF-A0A3C1BSX5-F1
#
_cell.length_a   1.000
_cell.length_b   1.000
_cell.length_c   1.000
_cell.angle_alpha   90.00
_cell.angle_beta   90.00
_cell.angle_gamma   90.00
#
_symmetry.space_group_name_H-M   'P 1'
#
loop_
_entity.id
_entity.type
_entity.pdbx_description
1 polymer ?
#
loop_
_entity_poly.entity_id
_entity_poly.type
_entity_poly.pdbx_seq_one_letter_code
_entity_poly.pdbx_strand_id
1 'polypeptide(L)'
;MDSFFHLGFYISTTGAVQIVPAIKGAVAGGIKVLIDLLGLFTWLIIIRALMSWVSPDPRNPVVQFVIAMTEPVMEPFRKIIPPLGLIDISPIILLVVIYFVRIMLSRLIGLL
;
A
#
# COMPACT_ATOMS: atom_id res chain seq x y z
N MET A 1 -32.24 33.58 -28.87
CA MET A 1 -32.57 32.20 -28.41
C MET A 1 -31.33 31.30 -28.50
N ASP A 2 -30.56 31.42 -29.56
CA ASP A 2 -29.15 31.05 -29.73
C ASP A 2 -28.23 31.28 -28.52
N SER A 3 -28.22 32.47 -27.90
CA SER A 3 -27.25 32.79 -26.83
C SER A 3 -27.45 32.00 -25.53
N PHE A 4 -28.70 31.70 -25.17
CA PHE A 4 -29.03 30.88 -23.99
C PHE A 4 -28.66 29.40 -24.19
N PHE A 5 -28.78 28.91 -25.42
CA PHE A 5 -28.39 27.54 -25.77
C PHE A 5 -26.87 27.35 -25.70
N HIS A 6 -26.10 28.32 -26.21
CA HIS A 6 -24.63 28.31 -26.10
C HIS A 6 -24.15 28.39 -24.64
N LEU A 7 -24.78 29.22 -23.80
CA LEU A 7 -24.41 29.35 -22.40
C LEU A 7 -24.73 28.08 -21.60
N GLY A 8 -25.90 27.47 -21.80
CA GLY A 8 -26.26 26.19 -21.18
C GLY A 8 -25.35 25.03 -21.62
N PHE A 9 -24.97 24.98 -22.89
CA PHE A 9 -24.01 24.01 -23.41
C PHE A 9 -22.60 24.24 -22.85
N TYR A 10 -22.13 25.49 -22.75
CA TYR A 10 -20.81 25.81 -22.19
C TYR A 10 -20.72 25.46 -20.70
N ILE A 11 -21.77 25.71 -19.92
CA ILE A 11 -21.83 25.35 -18.49
C ILE A 11 -21.88 23.83 -18.30
N SER A 12 -22.67 23.12 -19.13
CA SER A 12 -22.76 21.66 -19.11
C SER A 12 -21.45 20.98 -19.49
N THR A 13 -20.77 21.47 -20.54
CA THR A 13 -19.48 20.93 -21.00
C THR A 13 -18.34 21.31 -20.07
N THR A 14 -18.26 22.55 -19.58
CA THR A 14 -17.20 22.99 -18.65
C THR A 14 -17.30 22.29 -17.29
N GLY A 15 -18.52 22.11 -16.76
CA GLY A 15 -18.75 21.37 -15.53
C GLY A 15 -18.33 19.91 -15.64
N ALA A 16 -18.74 19.21 -16.70
CA ALA A 16 -18.35 17.81 -16.95
C ALA A 16 -16.83 17.66 -17.21
N VAL A 17 -16.20 18.63 -17.87
CA VAL A 17 -14.76 18.65 -18.17
C VAL A 17 -13.91 18.78 -16.90
N GLN A 18 -14.38 19.50 -15.86
CA GLN A 18 -13.63 19.65 -14.61
C GLN A 18 -13.80 18.48 -13.63
N ILE A 19 -14.89 17.71 -13.74
CA ILE A 19 -15.17 16.59 -12.83
C ILE A 19 -14.20 15.42 -13.07
N VAL A 20 -13.85 15.14 -14.32
CA VAL A 20 -13.00 13.98 -14.66
C VAL A 20 -11.58 14.10 -14.07
N PRO A 21 -10.86 15.24 -14.22
CA PRO A 21 -9.56 15.44 -13.57
C PRO A 21 -9.65 15.41 -12.03
N ALA A 22 -10.72 15.96 -11.45
CA ALA A 22 -10.91 15.97 -10.00
C ALA A 22 -11.07 14.55 -9.44
N ILE A 23 -11.86 13.70 -10.11
CA ILE A 23 -12.03 12.29 -9.73
C ILE A 23 -10.70 11.54 -9.85
N LYS A 24 -10.00 11.69 -10.99
CA LYS A 24 -8.69 11.07 -11.21
C LYS A 24 -7.70 11.46 -10.11
N GLY A 25 -7.65 12.75 -9.75
CA GLY A 25 -6.81 13.26 -8.68
C GLY A 25 -7.16 12.68 -7.31
N ALA A 26 -8.45 12.60 -6.96
CA ALA A 26 -8.89 12.02 -5.69
C ALA A 26 -8.54 10.52 -5.60
N VAL A 27 -8.77 9.76 -6.67
CA VAL A 27 -8.43 8.33 -6.74
C VAL A 27 -6.92 8.13 -6.65
N ALA A 28 -6.13 8.89 -7.43
CA ALA A 28 -4.68 8.85 -7.38
C ALA A 28 -4.13 9.18 -5.98
N GLY A 29 -4.72 10.18 -5.31
CA GLY A 29 -4.39 10.53 -3.92
C GLY A 29 -4.63 9.38 -2.95
N GLY A 30 -5.78 8.72 -3.02
CA GLY A 30 -6.08 7.55 -2.20
C GLY A 30 -5.11 6.38 -2.43
N ILE A 31 -4.79 6.09 -3.70
CA ILE A 31 -3.79 5.06 -4.04
C ILE A 31 -2.41 5.44 -3.51
N LYS A 32 -2.02 6.72 -3.58
CA LYS A 32 -0.73 7.19 -3.06
C LYS A 32 -0.61 6.97 -1.55
N VAL A 33 -1.66 7.29 -0.79
CA VAL A 33 -1.69 7.01 0.66
C VAL A 33 -1.49 5.52 0.93
N LEU A 34 -2.16 4.65 0.18
CA LEU A 34 -1.98 3.20 0.32
C LEU A 34 -0.54 2.76 0.01
N ILE A 35 0.08 3.29 -1.04
CA ILE A 35 1.49 3.00 -1.39
C ILE A 35 2.44 3.41 -0.26
N ASP A 36 2.18 4.55 0.39
CA ASP A 36 2.99 5.06 1.49
C ASP A 36 2.84 4.19 2.75
N LEU A 37 1.61 3.78 3.07
CA LEU A 37 1.33 2.85 4.17
C LEU A 37 2.01 1.49 3.95
N LEU A 38 1.99 0.96 2.73
CA LEU A 38 2.74 -0.25 2.38
C LEU A 38 4.26 -0.04 2.51
N GLY A 39 4.76 1.17 2.22
CA GLY A 39 6.14 1.55 2.46
C GLY A 39 6.51 1.52 3.95
N LEU A 40 5.66 2.08 4.82
CA LEU A 40 5.84 1.99 6.27
C LEU A 40 5.79 0.55 6.78
N PHE A 41 4.84 -0.24 6.27
CA PHE A 41 4.72 -1.66 6.62
C PHE A 41 5.93 -2.48 6.18
N THR A 42 6.54 -2.15 5.03
CA THR A 42 7.80 -2.74 4.56
C THR A 42 8.89 -2.62 5.64
N TRP A 43 9.03 -1.45 6.27
CA TRP A 43 9.97 -1.25 7.36
C TRP A 43 9.65 -2.08 8.60
N LEU A 44 8.37 -2.24 8.95
CA LEU A 44 7.98 -3.14 10.04
C LEU A 44 8.38 -4.60 9.76
N ILE A 45 8.24 -5.07 8.51
CA ILE A 45 8.67 -6.41 8.11
C ILE A 45 10.20 -6.55 8.13
N ILE A 46 10.93 -5.52 7.70
CA ILE A 46 12.41 -5.50 7.82
C ILE A 46 12.82 -5.60 9.29
N ILE A 47 12.20 -4.80 10.17
CA ILE A 47 12.45 -4.88 11.62
C ILE A 47 12.10 -6.28 12.13
N ARG A 48 10.98 -6.87 11.73
CA ARG A 48 10.59 -8.25 12.08
C ARG A 48 11.64 -9.27 11.67
N ALA A 49 12.22 -9.14 10.48
CA ALA A 49 13.31 -9.98 10.01
C ALA A 49 14.62 -9.77 10.78
N LEU A 50 14.94 -8.54 11.18
CA LEU A 50 16.10 -8.27 12.02
C LEU A 50 15.92 -8.85 13.43
N MET A 51 14.72 -8.74 14.00
CA MET A 51 14.39 -9.31 15.31
C MET A 51 14.52 -10.83 15.33
N SER A 52 14.27 -11.54 14.23
CA SER A 52 14.48 -12.99 14.18
C SER A 52 15.98 -13.35 14.22
N TRP A 53 16.86 -12.49 13.73
CA TRP A 53 18.30 -12.69 13.81
C TRP A 53 18.88 -12.32 15.18
N VAL A 54 18.55 -11.14 15.70
CA VAL A 54 19.16 -10.63 16.95
C VAL A 54 18.45 -11.11 18.22
N SER A 55 17.24 -11.67 18.09
CA SER A 55 16.44 -12.24 19.20
C SER A 55 16.31 -11.30 20.41
N PRO A 56 15.67 -10.12 20.25
CA PRO A 56 15.53 -9.13 21.33
C PRO A 56 14.58 -9.60 22.45
N ASP A 57 14.62 -8.96 23.63
CA ASP A 57 13.75 -9.32 24.76
C ASP A 57 12.25 -9.26 24.37
N PRO A 58 11.51 -10.39 24.41
CA PRO A 58 10.09 -10.44 24.06
C PRO A 58 9.17 -9.59 24.95
N ARG A 59 9.64 -9.14 26.12
CA ARG A 59 8.88 -8.27 27.03
C ARG A 59 8.95 -6.79 26.63
N ASN A 60 9.80 -6.43 25.68
CA ASN A 60 9.87 -5.06 25.18
C ASN A 60 8.57 -4.69 24.44
N PRO A 61 7.87 -3.62 24.83
CA PRO A 61 6.60 -3.24 24.20
C PRO A 61 6.74 -2.94 22.70
N VAL A 62 7.91 -2.46 22.25
CA VAL A 62 8.18 -2.24 20.82
C VAL A 62 8.25 -3.57 20.06
N VAL A 63 8.89 -4.59 20.64
CA VAL A 63 8.96 -5.93 20.04
C VAL A 63 7.55 -6.50 19.93
N GLN A 64 6.76 -6.44 21.01
CA GLN A 64 5.38 -6.91 21.00
C GLN A 64 4.51 -6.17 19.98
N PHE A 65 4.67 -4.86 19.86
CA PHE A 65 3.97 -4.05 18.87
C PHE A 65 4.30 -4.49 17.44
N VAL A 66 5.58 -4.63 17.10
CA VAL A 66 5.98 -5.04 15.75
C VAL A 66 5.49 -6.45 15.45
N ILE A 67 5.59 -7.38 16.41
CA ILE A 67 5.02 -8.73 16.26
C ILE A 67 3.51 -8.64 16.00
N ALA A 68 2.75 -8.00 16.89
CA ALA A 68 1.30 -7.91 16.77
C ALA A 68 0.83 -7.28 15.46
N MET A 69 1.51 -6.24 14.96
CA MET A 69 1.18 -5.59 13.69
C MET A 69 1.54 -6.43 12.46
N THR A 70 2.60 -7.22 12.53
CA THR A 70 3.11 -7.98 11.38
C THR A 70 2.56 -9.40 11.30
N GLU A 71 2.18 -10.00 12.43
CA GLU A 71 1.76 -11.39 12.56
C GLU A 71 0.59 -11.78 11.65
N PRO A 72 -0.51 -11.00 11.54
CA PRO A 72 -1.67 -11.38 10.72
C PRO A 72 -1.33 -11.51 9.23
N VAL A 73 -0.35 -10.73 8.77
CA VAL A 73 0.12 -10.79 7.37
C VAL A 73 1.23 -11.83 7.22
N MET A 74 2.05 -12.07 8.24
CA MET A 74 3.16 -13.02 8.21
C MET A 74 2.72 -14.49 8.38
N GLU A 75 1.64 -14.74 9.12
CA GLU A 75 1.13 -16.10 9.40
C GLU A 75 0.76 -16.87 8.11
N PRO A 76 0.00 -16.31 7.15
CA PRO A 76 -0.29 -17.02 5.90
C PRO A 76 0.96 -17.38 5.09
N PHE A 77 1.97 -16.51 5.09
CA PHE A 77 3.21 -16.74 4.35
C PHE A 77 4.03 -17.88 4.97
N ARG A 78 4.07 -17.97 6.31
CA ARG A 78 4.70 -19.09 7.03
C ARG A 78 3.98 -20.43 6.83
N LYS A 79 2.67 -20.41 6.58
CA LYS A 79 1.91 -21.63 6.24
C LYS A 79 2.25 -22.15 4.85
N ILE A 80 2.51 -21.25 3.89
CA ILE A 80 2.86 -21.60 2.51
C ILE A 80 4.33 -22.01 2.41
N ILE A 81 5.21 -21.31 3.14
CA ILE A 81 6.66 -21.52 3.10
C ILE A 81 7.10 -21.86 4.52
N PRO A 82 7.22 -23.16 4.85
CA PRO A 82 7.71 -23.58 6.15
C PRO A 82 9.10 -22.98 6.40
N PRO A 83 9.41 -22.58 7.65
CA PRO A 83 10.73 -22.04 7.98
C PRO A 83 11.83 -23.05 7.65
N LEU A 84 12.89 -22.60 6.96
CA LEU A 84 14.05 -23.43 6.64
C LEU A 84 15.01 -23.41 7.84
N GLY A 85 14.78 -24.29 8.80
CA GLY A 85 15.58 -24.38 10.02
C GLY A 85 15.25 -23.26 11.01
N LEU A 86 16.27 -22.53 11.47
CA LEU A 86 16.12 -21.45 12.47
C LEU A 86 15.80 -20.07 11.85
N ILE A 87 15.87 -19.93 10.53
CA ILE A 87 15.69 -18.64 9.85
C ILE A 87 14.32 -18.61 9.17
N ASP A 88 13.50 -17.65 9.58
CA ASP A 88 12.22 -17.36 8.91
C ASP A 88 12.48 -16.58 7.62
N ILE A 89 12.31 -17.23 6.48
CA ILE A 89 12.46 -16.64 5.14
C ILE A 89 11.17 -15.94 4.67
N SER A 90 10.05 -16.18 5.36
CA SER A 90 8.75 -15.57 5.05
C SER A 90 8.78 -14.04 4.96
N PRO A 91 9.55 -13.28 5.78
CA PRO A 91 9.65 -11.83 5.63
C PRO A 91 10.19 -11.42 4.26
N ILE A 92 11.16 -12.14 3.70
CA ILE A 92 11.75 -11.83 2.40
C ILE A 92 10.70 -11.97 1.30
N ILE A 93 9.93 -13.06 1.34
CA ILE A 93 8.88 -13.33 0.36
C ILE A 93 7.77 -12.29 0.47
N LEU A 94 7.37 -11.93 1.69
CA LEU A 94 6.39 -10.87 1.91
C LEU A 94 6.90 -9.52 1.39
N LEU A 95 8.18 -9.17 1.59
CA LEU A 95 8.78 -7.95 1.05
C LEU A 95 8.71 -7.91 -0.48
N VAL A 96 8.97 -9.04 -1.15
CA VAL A 96 8.85 -9.15 -2.61
C VAL A 96 7.40 -8.91 -3.04
N VAL A 97 6.42 -9.53 -2.37
CA VAL A 97 5.00 -9.32 -2.68
C VAL A 97 4.59 -7.87 -2.48
N ILE A 98 4.97 -7.24 -1.37
CA ILE A 98 4.69 -5.82 -1.11
C ILE A 98 5.31 -4.93 -2.20
N TYR A 99 6.54 -5.22 -2.62
CA TYR A 99 7.21 -4.48 -3.69
C TYR A 99 6.44 -4.56 -5.01
N PHE A 100 6.02 -5.76 -5.42
CA PHE A 100 5.21 -5.96 -6.62
C PHE A 100 3.87 -5.21 -6.54
N VAL A 101 3.18 -5.29 -5.40
CA VAL A 101 1.91 -4.56 -5.19
C VAL A 101 2.12 -3.06 -5.33
N ARG A 102 3.18 -2.49 -4.73
CA ARG A 102 3.48 -1.05 -4.83
C ARG A 102 3.78 -0.61 -6.27
N ILE A 103 4.49 -1.43 -7.06
CA ILE A 103 4.70 -1.14 -8.48
C ILE A 103 3.38 -1.14 -9.24
N MET A 104 2.53 -2.16 -9.03
CA MET A 104 1.24 -2.25 -9.71
C MET A 104 0.35 -1.04 -9.38
N LEU A 105 0.26 -0.66 -8.11
CA LEU A 105 -0.48 0.54 -7.68
C LEU A 105 0.09 1.82 -8.31
N SER A 106 1.42 1.95 -8.38
CA SER A 106 2.06 3.11 -9.01
C SER A 106 1.76 3.19 -10.51
N ARG A 107 1.72 2.03 -11.20
CA ARG A 107 1.31 1.97 -12.61
C ARG A 107 -0.14 2.39 -12.80
N LEU A 108 -1.04 1.98 -11.91
CA LEU A 108 -2.44 2.40 -11.97
C LEU A 108 -2.58 3.92 -11.87
N ILE A 109 -1.82 4.59 -10.99
CA ILE A 109 -1.79 6.06 -10.93
C ILE A 109 -1.36 6.67 -12.28
N GLY A 110 -0.34 6.11 -12.93
CA GLY A 110 0.12 6.60 -14.23
C GLY A 110 -0.87 6.39 -15.39
N LEU A 111 -1.89 5.56 -15.21
CA LEU A 111 -2.96 5.31 -16.18
C LEU A 111 -4.22 6.17 -15.94
N LEU A 112 -4.35 6.72 -14.74
CA LEU A 112 -5.44 7.64 -14.37
C LEU A 112 -5.17 9.03 -14.94
#